data_AF-A0A5K1B1D1-F1
#
_entry.id   AF-A0A5K1B1D1-F1
#
_cell.length_a   1.000
_cell.length_b   1.000
_cell.length_c   1.000
_cell.angle_alpha   90.00
_cell.angle_beta   90.00
_cell.angle_gamma   90.00
#
_symmetry.space_group_name_H-M   'P 1'
#
loop_
_entity.id
_entity.type
_entity.pdbx_description
1 polymer ?
#
loop_
_entity_poly.entity_id
_entity_poly.type
_entity_poly.pdbx_seq_one_letter_code
_entity_poly.pdbx_strand_id
1 'polypeptide(L)' 'GIIGLGEAEEDRVGLLHTLATLPTHPESVPINALVAVKGTPLQEQK' A
#
# COMPACT_ATOMS: atom_id res chain seq x y z
N GLY A 1 -1.51 1.94 -4.15
CA GLY A 1 -1.23 1.49 -2.77
C GLY A 1 0.20 1.86 -2.39
N ILE A 2 0.47 2.09 -1.10
CA ILE A 2 1.82 2.21 -0.56
C ILE A 2 2.08 0.97 0.30
N ILE A 3 3.22 0.33 0.10
CA ILE A 3 3.67 -0.86 0.80
C ILE A 3 4.76 -0.47 1.80
N GLY A 4 4.69 -0.93 3.04
CA GLY A 4 5.67 -0.63 4.10
C GLY A 4 5.24 0.48 5.06
N LEU A 5 3.93 0.73 5.20
CA LEU A 5 3.37 1.65 6.20
C LEU A 5 3.19 0.99 7.59
N GLY A 6 3.58 -0.27 7.73
CA GLY A 6 3.32 -1.10 8.90
C GLY A 6 2.09 -2.01 8.73
N GLU A 7 1.63 -2.22 7.49
CA GLU A 7 0.51 -3.10 7.18
C GLU A 7 0.86 -4.58 7.35
N ALA A 8 -0.09 -5.36 7.87
CA ALA A 8 0.02 -6.81 7.95
C ALA A 8 -0.22 -7.46 6.57
N GLU A 9 0.05 -8.76 6.44
CA GLU A 9 -0.23 -9.50 5.21
C GLU A 9 -1.72 -9.46 4.84
N GLU A 10 -2.59 -9.55 5.84
CA GLU A 10 -4.05 -9.50 5.69
C GLU A 10 -4.52 -8.16 5.10
N ASP A 11 -3.88 -7.06 5.48
CA ASP A 11 -4.17 -5.72 4.92
C ASP A 11 -3.82 -5.65 3.43
N ARG A 12 -2.74 -6.32 3.02
CA ARG A 12 -2.33 -6.39 1.60
C ARG A 12 -3.33 -7.22 0.79
N VAL A 13 -3.78 -8.34 1.34
CA VAL A 13 -4.85 -9.14 0.74
C VAL A 13 -6.13 -8.34 0.63
N GLY A 14 -6.50 -7.59 1.67
CA GLY A 14 -7.66 -6.69 1.67
C GLY A 14 -7.58 -5.60 0.60
N LEU A 15 -6.41 -5.00 0.40
CA LEU A 15 -6.16 -4.03 -0.67
C LEU A 15 -6.39 -4.66 -2.06
N LEU A 16 -5.81 -5.82 -2.32
CA LEU A 16 -5.96 -6.53 -3.59
C LEU A 16 -7.42 -6.95 -3.81
N HIS A 17 -8.07 -7.49 -2.79
CA HIS A 17 -9.48 -7.88 -2.85
C HIS A 17 -10.39 -6.70 -3.16
N THR A 18 -10.16 -5.54 -2.53
CA THR A 18 -10.93 -4.32 -2.79
C THR A 18 -10.82 -3.92 -4.26
N LEU A 19 -9.60 -3.89 -4.81
CA LEU A 19 -9.37 -3.54 -6.22
C LEU A 19 -9.96 -4.57 -7.19
N ALA A 20 -9.90 -5.84 -6.82
CA ALA A 20 -10.43 -6.96 -7.60
C ALA A 20 -11.96 -7.06 -7.59
N THR A 21 -12.63 -6.37 -6.66
CA THR A 21 -14.10 -6.41 -6.50
C THR A 21 -14.79 -5.11 -6.90
N LEU A 22 -14.06 -4.14 -7.45
CA LEU A 22 -14.66 -2.92 -8.00
C LEU A 22 -15.59 -3.24 -9.17
N PRO A 23 -16.72 -2.53 -9.32
CA PRO A 23 -17.68 -2.75 -10.41
C PRO A 23 -17.07 -2.52 -11.80
N THR A 24 -15.99 -1.74 -11.87
CA THR A 24 -15.16 -1.59 -13.06
C THR A 24 -13.71 -1.49 -12.60
N HIS A 25 -12.85 -2.29 -13.22
CA HIS A 25 -11.43 -2.28 -12.87
C HIS A 25 -10.74 -1.02 -13.40
N PRO A 26 -9.82 -0.43 -12.62
CA PRO A 26 -9.00 0.66 -13.10
C PRO A 26 -8.01 0.17 -14.17
N GLU A 27 -7.68 1.03 -15.14
CA GLU A 27 -6.70 0.73 -16.18
C GLU A 27 -5.26 0.65 -15.63
N SER A 28 -5.01 1.29 -14.49
CA SER A 28 -3.71 1.25 -13.82
C SER A 28 -3.89 1.28 -12.31
N VAL A 29 -3.11 0.48 -11.61
CA VAL A 29 -3.02 0.47 -10.14
C VAL A 29 -1.58 0.76 -9.74
N PRO A 30 -1.23 2.01 -9.40
CA PRO A 30 0.12 2.30 -8.95
C PRO A 30 0.35 1.70 -7.57
N ILE A 31 1.44 0.94 -7.43
CA ILE A 31 1.92 0.41 -6.16
C ILE A 31 3.32 0.97 -5.92
N ASN A 32 3.47 1.71 -4.81
CA ASN A 32 4.73 2.30 -4.39
C ASN A 32 5.22 1.62 -3.12
N ALA A 33 6.54 1.54 -2.93
CA ALA A 33 7.10 1.20 -1.64
C ALA A 33 7.32 2.49 -0.82
N LEU A 34 7.10 2.43 0.49
CA LEU A 34 7.49 3.48 1.40
C LEU A 34 9.02 3.59 1.38
N VAL A 35 9.51 4.80 1.15
CA VAL A 35 10.91 5.15 1.36
C VAL A 35 10.99 5.94 2.65
N ALA A 36 11.63 5.38 3.67
CA ALA A 36 11.83 6.07 4.94
C ALA A 36 12.84 7.22 4.77
N VAL A 37 12.38 8.45 4.99
CA VAL A 37 13.21 9.66 4.87
C VAL A 37 13.42 10.28 6.25
N LYS A 38 14.69 10.58 6.57
CA LYS A 38 15.08 11.20 7.86
C LYS A 38 14.30 12.49 8.12
N GLY A 39 13.79 12.63 9.34
CA GLY A 39 12.99 13.78 9.77
C GLY A 39 11.50 13.69 9.43
N THR A 40 11.06 12.65 8.74
CA THR A 40 9.63 12.39 8.53
C THR A 40 9.04 11.54 9.67
N PRO A 41 7.73 11.62 9.95
CA PRO A 41 7.10 10.78 10.97
C PRO A 41 7.28 9.28 10.76
N LEU A 42 7.53 8.85 9.52
CA LEU A 42 7.71 7.45 9.14
C LEU A 42 9.19 7.08 8.95
N GLN A 43 10.13 7.91 9.41
CA GLN A 43 11.57 7.67 9.23
C GLN A 43 12.07 6.36 9.84
N GLU A 44 11.37 5.82 10.84
CA GLU A 44 11.75 4.60 11.55
C GLU A 44 10.96 3.36 11.07
N GLN A 45 10.07 3.52 10.10
CA GLN A 45 9.40 2.38 9.48
C GLN A 45 10.40 1.61 8.61
N LYS A 46 10.49 0.30 8.86
CA LYS A 46 11.37 -0.64 8.16
C LYS A 46 10.56 -1.61 7.34
#